data_AF-A0A6A2WBQ9-F1
#
_entry.id   AF-A0A6A2WBQ9-F1
#
_cell.length_a   1.000
_cell.length_b   1.000
_cell.length_c   1.000
_cell.angle_alpha   90.00
_cell.angle_beta   90.00
_cell.angle_gamma   90.00
#
_symmetry.space_group_name_H-M   'P 1'
#
loop_
_entity.id
_entity.type
_entity.pdbx_description
1 polymer ?
#
loop_
_entity_poly.entity_id
_entity_poly.type
_entity_poly.pdbx_seq_one_letter_code
_entity_poly.pdbx_strand_id
1 'polypeptide(L)'
;MCPILAPLKNAIDCASRLPNVWGDKAAAIISAGGGFGGARSHYHLRQIGIYLDLHFINKPEFYLNTFQPPAKFDSDGNLIDPSSKEKIKEVLLSLQAFTLRLRGKN
;
A
#
# COMPACT_ATOMS: atom_id res chain seq x y z
N MET A 1 4.78 -18.35 6.55
CA MET A 1 3.92 -17.15 6.50
C MET A 1 4.84 -15.95 6.34
N CYS A 2 4.65 -15.05 5.35
CA CYS A 2 5.50 -13.84 5.23
C CYS A 2 4.82 -12.70 6.01
N PRO A 3 5.29 -12.35 7.23
CA PRO A 3 4.65 -11.33 8.03
C PRO A 3 4.85 -9.93 7.42
N ILE A 4 3.99 -8.99 7.81
CA ILE A 4 4.30 -7.56 7.66
C ILE A 4 5.49 -7.22 8.56
N LEU A 5 6.28 -6.21 8.19
CA LEU A 5 7.47 -5.82 8.94
C LEU A 5 7.10 -5.38 10.36
N ALA A 6 7.90 -5.77 11.35
CA ALA A 6 7.67 -5.46 12.76
C ALA A 6 7.48 -3.94 13.05
N PRO A 7 8.27 -3.03 12.44
CA PRO A 7 8.07 -1.58 12.63
C PRO A 7 6.71 -1.10 12.08
N LEU A 8 6.29 -1.63 10.93
CA LEU A 8 5.00 -1.28 10.32
C LEU A 8 3.84 -1.75 11.21
N LYS A 9 3.91 -2.99 11.71
CA LYS A 9 2.93 -3.49 12.66
C LYS A 9 2.88 -2.64 13.92
N ASN A 10 4.04 -2.29 14.48
CA ASN A 10 4.11 -1.46 15.68
C ASN A 10 3.49 -0.07 15.45
N ALA A 11 3.77 0.58 14.32
CA ALA A 11 3.18 1.88 13.98
C ALA A 11 1.64 1.78 13.86
N ILE A 12 1.14 0.74 13.21
CA ILE A 12 -0.29 0.46 13.09
C ILE A 12 -0.92 0.24 14.48
N ASP A 13 -0.29 -0.60 15.32
CA ASP A 13 -0.78 -0.92 16.66
C ASP A 13 -0.73 0.29 17.60
N CYS A 14 0.25 1.19 17.45
CA CYS A 14 0.31 2.43 18.21
C CYS A 14 -0.85 3.37 17.86
N ALA A 15 -1.14 3.52 16.56
CA ALA A 15 -2.16 4.44 16.07
C ALA A 15 -3.59 3.86 16.16
N SER A 16 -3.74 2.55 16.35
CA SER A 16 -5.05 1.93 16.62
C SER A 16 -5.49 2.06 18.08
N ARG A 17 -4.58 2.38 19.00
CA ARG A 17 -4.91 2.64 20.41
C ARG A 17 -5.78 3.89 20.53
N LEU A 18 -6.78 3.82 21.40
CA LEU A 18 -7.82 4.84 21.58
C LEU A 18 -7.28 6.28 21.62
N PRO A 19 -7.87 7.22 20.84
CA PRO A 19 -8.91 7.00 19.82
C PRO A 19 -8.33 6.39 18.52
N ASN A 20 -9.03 5.45 17.89
CA ASN A 20 -8.60 4.87 16.61
C ASN A 20 -8.52 5.96 15.54
N VAL A 21 -7.30 6.34 15.14
CA VAL A 21 -7.07 7.41 14.16
C VAL A 21 -7.25 6.95 12.72
N TRP A 22 -7.43 5.65 12.48
CA TRP A 22 -7.52 5.06 11.14
C TRP A 22 -8.94 4.93 10.59
N GLY A 23 -9.97 5.05 11.43
CA GLY A 23 -11.36 4.83 11.03
C GLY A 23 -11.80 5.74 9.88
N ASP A 24 -12.62 5.18 8.98
CA ASP A 24 -13.22 5.84 7.81
C ASP A 24 -12.22 6.46 6.81
N LYS A 25 -10.92 6.13 6.89
CA LYS A 25 -9.93 6.67 5.97
C LYS A 25 -9.73 5.79 4.74
N ALA A 26 -9.54 6.45 3.60
CA ALA A 26 -9.06 5.83 2.38
C ALA A 26 -7.59 5.41 2.51
N ALA A 27 -7.26 4.20 2.06
CA ALA A 27 -5.89 3.70 2.03
C ALA A 27 -5.55 2.98 0.72
N ALA A 28 -4.28 3.05 0.34
CA ALA A 28 -3.70 2.24 -0.73
C ALA A 28 -2.44 1.57 -0.20
N ILE A 29 -2.18 0.36 -0.66
CA ILE A 29 -0.97 -0.40 -0.28
C ILE A 29 -0.11 -0.53 -1.53
N ILE A 30 1.17 -0.25 -1.37
CA ILE A 30 2.20 -0.40 -2.40
C ILE A 30 3.24 -1.34 -1.79
N SER A 31 3.64 -2.37 -2.53
CA SER A 31 4.64 -3.32 -2.05
C SER A 31 5.76 -3.46 -3.06
N ALA A 32 7.00 -3.43 -2.56
CA ALA A 32 8.21 -3.60 -3.34
C ALA A 32 9.11 -4.60 -2.61
N GLY A 33 9.53 -5.66 -3.29
CA GLY A 33 10.37 -6.70 -2.70
C GLY A 33 10.71 -7.84 -3.66
N GLY A 34 11.41 -8.86 -3.17
CA GLY A 34 11.85 -10.01 -4.00
C GLY A 34 10.80 -11.10 -4.22
N GLY A 35 11.01 -11.84 -5.31
CA GLY A 35 10.16 -12.94 -5.74
C GLY A 35 8.84 -12.45 -6.34
N PHE A 36 7.87 -12.13 -5.49
CA PHE A 36 6.50 -11.76 -5.89
C PHE A 36 6.13 -10.33 -5.45
N GLY A 37 7.10 -9.42 -5.41
CA GLY A 37 6.88 -8.01 -5.07
C GLY A 37 6.25 -7.76 -3.70
N GLY A 38 6.41 -8.70 -2.75
CA GLY A 38 5.81 -8.59 -1.41
C GLY A 38 4.30 -8.85 -1.33
N ALA A 39 3.66 -9.45 -2.34
CA ALA A 39 2.20 -9.59 -2.36
C ALA A 39 1.60 -10.36 -1.17
N ARG A 40 2.32 -11.34 -0.61
CA ARG A 40 1.84 -12.08 0.58
C ARG A 40 1.66 -11.17 1.79
N SER A 41 2.62 -10.27 2.03
CA SER A 41 2.54 -9.28 3.11
C SER A 41 1.48 -8.21 2.80
N HIS A 42 1.24 -7.90 1.53
CA HIS A 42 0.20 -6.98 1.09
C HIS A 42 -1.21 -7.49 1.41
N TYR A 43 -1.50 -8.76 1.12
CA TYR A 43 -2.79 -9.36 1.48
C TYR A 43 -2.99 -9.44 3.00
N HIS A 44 -1.93 -9.77 3.73
CA HIS A 44 -1.98 -9.78 5.19
C HIS A 44 -2.24 -8.37 5.77
N LEU A 45 -1.68 -7.32 5.16
CA LEU A 45 -1.96 -5.94 5.57
C LEU A 45 -3.41 -5.52 5.30
N ARG A 46 -4.02 -5.99 4.18
CA ARG A 46 -5.44 -5.77 3.92
C ARG A 46 -6.32 -6.40 5.00
N GLN A 47 -6.00 -7.61 5.45
CA GLN A 47 -6.72 -8.26 6.56
C GLN A 47 -6.66 -7.42 7.85
N ILE A 48 -5.49 -6.87 8.17
CA ILE A 48 -5.32 -6.01 9.34
C ILE A 48 -6.12 -4.72 9.20
N GLY A 49 -6.10 -4.07 8.04
CA GLY A 49 -6.80 -2.79 7.89
C GLY A 49 -8.33 -2.91 7.87
N ILE A 50 -8.90 -4.09 7.59
CA ILE A 50 -10.34 -4.34 7.83
C ILE A 50 -10.67 -4.15 9.32
N TYR A 51 -9.81 -4.61 10.22
CA TYR A 51 -10.01 -4.43 11.66
C TYR A 51 -9.91 -2.97 12.11
N LEU A 52 -9.09 -2.17 11.41
CA LEU A 52 -8.89 -0.74 11.71
C LEU A 52 -9.96 0.17 11.10
N ASP A 53 -10.91 -0.42 10.38
CA ASP A 53 -11.93 0.28 9.59
C ASP A 53 -11.34 1.18 8.48
N LEU A 54 -10.25 0.70 7.86
CA LEU A 54 -9.63 1.32 6.70
C LEU A 54 -10.30 0.87 5.41
N HIS A 55 -10.61 1.84 4.56
CA HIS A 55 -11.18 1.59 3.26
C HIS A 55 -10.09 1.51 2.19
N PHE A 56 -9.74 0.29 1.78
CA PHE A 56 -8.73 0.09 0.74
C PHE A 56 -9.31 0.19 -0.67
N ILE A 57 -8.50 0.73 -1.60
CA ILE A 57 -8.78 0.57 -3.02
C ILE A 57 -8.55 -0.90 -3.45
N ASN A 58 -9.51 -1.48 -4.18
CA ASN A 58 -9.41 -2.86 -4.68
C ASN A 58 -8.63 -2.95 -6.00
N LYS A 59 -8.59 -1.87 -6.79
CA LYS A 59 -7.86 -1.77 -8.06
C LYS A 59 -7.35 -0.34 -8.25
N PRO A 60 -6.19 -0.13 -8.91
CA PRO A 60 -5.20 -1.12 -9.33
C PRO A 60 -4.32 -1.62 -8.16
N GLU A 61 -3.94 -2.89 -8.15
CA GLU A 61 -2.99 -3.44 -7.17
C GLU A 61 -1.55 -3.27 -7.67
N PHE A 62 -0.66 -2.73 -6.84
CA PHE A 62 0.73 -2.50 -7.21
C PHE A 62 1.69 -3.37 -6.41
N TYR A 63 2.39 -4.23 -7.14
CA TYR A 63 3.45 -5.09 -6.66
C TYR A 63 4.66 -4.92 -7.55
N LEU A 64 5.79 -4.52 -6.96
CA LEU A 64 7.03 -4.34 -7.69
C LEU A 64 8.07 -5.35 -7.25
N ASN A 65 8.46 -6.23 -8.18
CA ASN A 65 9.58 -7.11 -7.97
C ASN A 65 10.89 -6.31 -8.11
N THR A 66 11.54 -6.04 -6.97
CA THR A 66 12.75 -5.19 -6.90
C THR A 66 13.99 -5.90 -7.43
N PHE A 67 13.99 -7.24 -7.47
CA PHE A 67 15.16 -8.06 -7.83
C PHE A 67 15.06 -8.69 -9.23
N GLN A 68 14.01 -8.36 -10.01
CA GLN A 68 13.88 -8.85 -11.38
C GLN A 68 14.72 -7.99 -12.34
N PRO A 69 15.54 -8.57 -13.22
CA PRO A 69 16.21 -7.82 -14.29
C PRO A 69 15.17 -7.32 -15.32
N PRO A 70 15.29 -6.09 -15.87
CA PRO A 70 16.29 -5.05 -15.60
C PRO A 70 16.06 -4.33 -14.27
N ALA A 71 17.13 -3.76 -13.70
CA ALA A 71 17.09 -3.02 -12.44
C ALA A 71 16.01 -1.93 -12.48
N LYS A 72 15.09 -1.93 -11.50
CA LYS A 72 14.00 -0.96 -11.43
C LYS A 72 14.33 0.28 -10.62
N PHE A 73 15.43 0.24 -9.86
CA PHE A 73 15.92 1.35 -9.05
C PHE A 73 17.33 1.75 -9.48
N ASP A 74 17.62 3.05 -9.42
CA ASP A 74 18.98 3.57 -9.55
C ASP A 74 19.78 3.41 -8.24
N SER A 75 21.05 3.83 -8.27
CA SER A 75 21.95 3.87 -7.11
C SER A 75 21.47 4.77 -5.97
N ASP A 76 20.62 5.74 -6.28
CA ASP A 76 20.08 6.75 -5.37
C ASP A 76 18.71 6.33 -4.79
N GLY A 77 18.20 5.15 -5.19
CA GLY A 77 16.91 4.61 -4.75
C GLY A 77 15.70 5.15 -5.51
N ASN A 78 15.89 5.86 -6.62
CA ASN A 78 14.80 6.32 -7.47
C ASN A 78 14.31 5.21 -8.39
N LEU A 79 12.99 5.11 -8.54
CA LEU A 79 12.37 4.22 -9.51
C LEU A 79 12.67 4.73 -10.94
N ILE A 80 13.39 3.94 -11.74
CA ILE A 80 13.73 4.29 -13.13
C ILE A 80 12.75 3.71 -14.16
N ASP A 81 11.99 2.67 -13.79
CA ASP A 81 11.08 1.99 -14.70
C ASP A 81 9.82 2.85 -15.00
N PRO A 82 9.60 3.26 -16.27
CA PRO A 82 8.49 4.13 -16.63
C PRO A 82 7.12 3.44 -16.46
N SER A 83 7.01 2.14 -16.74
CA SER A 83 5.75 1.39 -16.55
C SER A 83 5.34 1.35 -15.08
N SER A 84 6.29 1.19 -14.17
CA SER A 84 6.04 1.24 -12.74
C SER A 84 5.61 2.62 -12.27
N LYS A 85 6.16 3.70 -12.83
CA LYS A 85 5.72 5.08 -12.55
C LYS A 85 4.27 5.31 -12.98
N GLU A 86 3.89 4.83 -14.17
CA GLU A 86 2.51 4.95 -14.67
C GLU A 86 1.54 4.21 -13.76
N LYS A 87 1.85 2.98 -13.35
CA LYS A 87 1.00 2.21 -12.43
C LYS A 87 0.87 2.89 -11.05
N ILE A 88 1.94 3.47 -10.52
CA ILE A 88 1.86 4.24 -9.27
C ILE A 88 0.95 5.47 -9.46
N LYS A 89 1.05 6.15 -10.60
CA LYS A 89 0.15 7.27 -10.93
C LYS A 89 -1.31 6.81 -10.98
N GLU A 90 -1.62 5.67 -11.56
CA GLU A 90 -2.98 5.10 -11.57
C GLU A 90 -3.48 4.75 -10.16
N VAL A 91 -2.62 4.20 -9.30
CA VAL A 91 -2.92 3.94 -7.89
C VAL A 91 -3.28 5.24 -7.17
N LEU A 92 -2.50 6.30 -7.38
CA LEU A 92 -2.72 7.60 -6.74
C LEU A 92 -4.01 8.27 -7.23
N LEU A 93 -4.28 8.24 -8.53
CA LEU A 93 -5.53 8.75 -9.10
C LEU A 93 -6.74 7.99 -8.55
N SER A 94 -6.64 6.67 -8.46
CA SER A 94 -7.69 5.83 -7.88
C SER A 94 -7.90 6.11 -6.40
N LEU A 95 -6.82 6.31 -5.63
CA LEU A 95 -6.89 6.69 -4.22
C LEU A 95 -7.53 8.07 -4.03
N GLN A 96 -7.17 9.05 -4.87
CA GLN A 96 -7.76 10.38 -4.83
C GLN A 96 -9.27 10.33 -5.11
N ALA A 97 -9.67 9.66 -6.19
CA ALA A 97 -11.09 9.50 -6.53
C ALA A 97 -11.87 8.80 -5.42
N PHE A 98 -11.27 7.78 -4.80
CA PHE A 98 -11.88 7.05 -3.70
C PHE A 98 -11.99 7.91 -2.42
N THR A 99 -10.97 8.70 -2.11
CA THR A 99 -10.99 9.64 -0.98
C THR A 99 -12.07 10.70 -1.17
N LEU A 100 -12.21 11.26 -2.39
CA LEU A 100 -13.28 12.21 -2.71
C LEU A 100 -14.67 11.58 -2.56
N ARG A 101 -14.83 10.33 -3.01
CA ARG A 101 -16.09 9.59 -2.86
C ARG A 101 -16.46 9.35 -1.39
N LEU A 102 -15.49 9.04 -0.54
CA LEU A 102 -15.72 8.87 0.90
C LEU A 102 -16.03 10.21 1.57
N ARG A 103 -15.32 11.28 1.22
CA ARG A 103 -15.55 12.61 1.78
C ARG A 103 -16.90 13.22 1.36
N GLY A 104 -17.35 12.98 0.13
CA GLY A 104 -18.66 13.46 -0.35
C GLY A 104 -19.86 12.68 0.16
N LYS A 105 -19.63 11.63 0.96
CA LYS A 105 -20.67 10.81 1.60
C LYS A 105 -20.94 11.19 3.07
N ASN A 106 -20.21 12.17 3.60
CA ASN A 106 -20.38 12.75 4.93
C ASN A 106 -21.08 14.10 4.86
#